data_AF-A0A1F8CX14-F1
#
_entry.id   AF-A0A1F8CX14-F1
#
_cell.length_a   1.000
_cell.length_b   1.000
_cell.length_c   1.000
_cell.angle_alpha   90.00
_cell.angle_beta   90.00
_cell.angle_gamma   90.00
#
_symmetry.space_group_name_H-M   'P 1'
#
loop_
_entity.id
_entity.type
_entity.pdbx_description
1 polymer ?
#
loop_
_entity_poly.entity_id
_entity_poly.type
_entity_poly.pdbx_seq_one_letter_code
_entity_poly.pdbx_strand_id
1 'polypeptide(L)'
;MYYKSYFVYLMMNKSNTVIYTGVTNNLVRRIREHQNKRVSSFTSKYNVTKLVYFETFNDIKEAIKREKQLKGGSRRRKLNLIKNVNPAFNDLYQTIVKS
;
A
#
# COMPACT_ATOMS: atom_id res chain seq x y z
N MET A 1 -17.51 16.83 13.39
CA MET A 1 -17.46 15.46 12.81
C MET A 1 -16.02 15.18 12.38
N TYR A 2 -15.37 14.16 12.92
CA TYR A 2 -14.05 13.74 12.44
C TYR A 2 -14.24 12.84 11.22
N TYR A 3 -13.84 13.33 10.04
CA TYR A 3 -13.77 12.48 8.85
C TYR A 3 -12.69 11.41 9.08
N LYS A 4 -13.07 10.14 9.12
CA LYS A 4 -12.11 9.03 9.15
C LYS A 4 -11.68 8.73 7.73
N SER A 5 -10.39 8.87 7.45
CA SER A 5 -9.79 8.42 6.19
C SER A 5 -9.33 6.97 6.30
N TYR A 6 -9.66 6.20 5.27
CA TYR A 6 -9.21 4.83 5.08
C TYR A 6 -8.35 4.77 3.82
N PHE A 7 -7.32 3.94 3.85
CA PHE A 7 -6.33 3.86 2.79
C PHE A 7 -6.22 2.43 2.30
N VAL A 8 -6.30 2.25 0.98
CA VAL A 8 -5.86 1.02 0.33
C VAL A 8 -4.47 1.28 -0.22
N TYR A 9 -3.53 0.38 0.03
CA TYR A 9 -2.13 0.60 -0.32
C TYR A 9 -1.50 -0.63 -0.96
N LEU A 10 -0.55 -0.38 -1.86
CA LEU A 10 0.32 -1.42 -2.41
C LEU A 10 1.77 -1.14 -2.02
N MET A 11 2.44 -2.19 -1.55
CA MET A 11 3.86 -2.16 -1.24
C MET A 11 4.61 -3.18 -2.08
N MET A 12 5.89 -2.89 -2.33
CA MET A 12 6.80 -3.78 -3.03
C MET A 12 8.08 -4.03 -2.24
N ASN A 13 8.76 -5.13 -2.57
CA ASN A 13 10.16 -5.31 -2.19
C ASN A 13 11.08 -4.47 -3.09
N LYS A 14 12.37 -4.35 -2.73
CA LYS A 14 13.34 -3.53 -3.47
C LYS A 14 13.43 -3.91 -4.97
N SER A 15 13.32 -5.20 -5.28
CA SER A 15 13.38 -5.73 -6.65
C SER A 15 12.05 -5.65 -7.42
N ASN A 16 10.98 -5.09 -6.84
CA ASN A 16 9.63 -4.98 -7.45
C ASN A 16 8.98 -6.32 -7.85
N THR A 17 9.46 -7.45 -7.32
CA THR A 17 8.95 -8.79 -7.65
C THR A 17 7.76 -9.19 -6.80
N VAL A 18 7.67 -8.73 -5.55
CA VAL A 18 6.55 -9.04 -4.64
C VAL A 18 5.66 -7.83 -4.48
N ILE A 19 4.35 -8.02 -4.57
CA ILE A 19 3.34 -6.98 -4.35
C ILE A 19 2.49 -7.39 -3.16
N TYR A 20 2.48 -6.57 -2.13
CA TYR A 20 1.56 -6.67 -1.02
C TYR A 20 0.42 -5.66 -1.18
N THR A 21 -0.79 -6.02 -0.79
CA THR A 21 -1.96 -5.14 -0.81
C THR A 21 -2.63 -5.20 0.56
N GLY A 22 -2.94 -4.04 1.12
CA GLY A 22 -3.62 -3.94 2.41
C GLY A 22 -4.49 -2.70 2.52
N VAL A 23 -5.24 -2.65 3.63
CA VAL A 23 -6.08 -1.52 4.02
C VAL A 23 -5.73 -1.06 5.43
N THR A 24 -5.79 0.23 5.72
CA THR A 24 -5.55 0.80 7.05
C THR A 24 -6.24 2.16 7.22
N ASN A 25 -6.50 2.57 8.45
CA ASN A 25 -6.93 3.95 8.77
C ASN A 25 -5.75 4.86 9.16
N ASN A 26 -4.52 4.35 9.17
CA ASN A 26 -3.32 5.13 9.45
C ASN A 26 -2.15 4.62 8.58
N LEU A 27 -2.02 5.21 7.39
CA LEU A 27 -1.04 4.78 6.39
C LEU A 27 0.40 4.92 6.92
N VAL A 28 0.76 6.09 7.45
CA VAL A 28 2.14 6.36 7.94
C VAL A 28 2.57 5.35 9.01
N ARG A 29 1.73 5.13 10.03
CA ARG A 29 2.01 4.14 11.08
C ARG A 29 2.20 2.75 10.48
N ARG A 30 1.32 2.35 9.57
CA ARG A 30 1.34 1.01 8.98
C ARG A 30 2.58 0.76 8.13
N ILE A 31 3.01 1.75 7.33
CA ILE A 31 4.24 1.62 6.54
C ILE A 31 5.47 1.54 7.45
N ARG A 32 5.53 2.34 8.53
CA ARG A 32 6.60 2.23 9.54
C ARG A 32 6.66 0.86 10.18
N GLU A 33 5.51 0.27 10.54
CA GLU A 33 5.44 -1.09 11.10
C GLU A 33 6.05 -2.14 10.14
N HIS A 34 5.75 -2.04 8.84
CA HIS A 34 6.32 -2.93 7.82
C HIS A 34 7.83 -2.69 7.62
N GLN A 35 8.27 -1.43 7.53
CA GLN A 35 9.69 -1.06 7.38
C GLN A 35 10.54 -1.54 8.56
N ASN A 36 10.02 -1.38 9.78
CA ASN A 36 10.69 -1.80 11.01
C ASN A 36 10.57 -3.30 11.29
N LYS A 37 9.95 -4.07 10.38
CA LYS A 37 9.69 -5.52 10.52
C LYS A 37 8.99 -5.90 11.84
N ARG A 38 8.28 -4.96 12.47
CA ARG A 38 7.62 -5.16 13.78
C ARG A 38 6.44 -6.12 13.70
N VAL A 39 5.99 -6.46 12.50
CA VAL A 39 5.00 -7.50 12.24
C VAL A 39 5.72 -8.69 11.60
N SER A 40 5.98 -9.74 12.38
CA SER A 40 6.52 -11.02 11.88
C SER A 40 5.47 -11.68 10.96
N SER A 41 5.53 -11.37 9.67
CA SER A 41 4.58 -11.86 8.67
C SER A 41 5.21 -11.96 7.29
N PHE A 42 4.43 -12.36 6.28
CA PHE A 42 4.79 -12.41 4.85
C PHE A 42 5.63 -11.20 4.39
N THR A 43 5.31 -9.99 4.83
CA THR A 43 6.07 -8.78 4.45
C THR A 43 7.49 -8.75 4.98
N SER A 44 7.75 -9.38 6.15
CA SER A 44 9.09 -9.53 6.71
C SER A 44 9.90 -10.57 5.92
N LYS A 45 9.28 -11.70 5.56
CA LYS A 45 9.91 -12.76 4.74
C LYS A 45 10.37 -12.26 3.37
N TYR A 46 9.60 -11.37 2.74
CA TYR A 46 9.90 -10.86 1.40
C TYR A 46 10.46 -9.43 1.37
N ASN A 47 10.79 -8.85 2.53
CA ASN A 47 11.30 -7.47 2.67
C ASN A 47 10.45 -6.42 1.91
N VAL A 48 9.12 -6.55 1.98
CA VAL A 48 8.17 -5.64 1.34
C VAL A 48 8.08 -4.37 2.18
N THR A 49 8.82 -3.35 1.75
CA THR A 49 9.12 -2.15 2.57
C THR A 49 8.88 -0.84 1.84
N LYS A 50 8.69 -0.88 0.52
CA LYS A 50 8.52 0.29 -0.34
C LYS A 50 7.04 0.55 -0.60
N LEU A 51 6.53 1.73 -0.23
CA LEU A 51 5.17 2.14 -0.58
C LEU A 51 5.18 2.64 -2.03
N VAL A 52 4.44 1.99 -2.93
CA VAL A 52 4.44 2.37 -4.35
C VAL A 52 3.12 2.94 -4.85
N TYR A 53 2.05 2.79 -4.07
CA TYR A 53 0.71 3.25 -4.42
C TYR A 53 -0.18 3.32 -3.19
N PHE A 54 -1.10 4.30 -3.14
CA PHE A 54 -2.21 4.32 -2.21
C PHE A 54 -3.43 5.05 -2.78
N GLU A 55 -4.63 4.68 -2.31
CA GLU A 55 -5.92 5.33 -2.56
C GLU A 55 -6.54 5.72 -1.21
N THR A 56 -7.26 6.85 -1.16
CA THR A 56 -7.94 7.33 0.06
C THR A 56 -9.46 7.20 -0.10
N PHE A 57 -10.13 6.79 0.97
CA PHE A 57 -11.57 6.56 1.05
C PHE A 57 -12.14 7.16 2.32
N ASN A 58 -13.39 7.62 2.24
CA ASN A 58 -14.15 8.12 3.41
C ASN A 58 -15.01 7.02 4.07
N ASP A 59 -15.16 5.87 3.41
CA ASP A 59 -15.88 4.70 3.92
C ASP A 59 -14.96 3.47 3.93
N ILE A 60 -14.91 2.79 5.07
CA ILE A 60 -14.17 1.53 5.23
C ILE A 60 -14.70 0.42 4.32
N LYS A 61 -16.01 0.39 4.05
CA LYS A 61 -16.61 -0.64 3.18
C LYS A 61 -16.10 -0.52 1.75
N GLU A 62 -16.01 0.70 1.22
CA GLU A 62 -15.44 0.96 -0.10
C GLU A 62 -13.94 0.63 -0.14
N ALA A 63 -13.19 1.00 0.91
CA ALA A 63 -11.78 0.63 1.01
C ALA A 63 -11.58 -0.90 1.03
N ILE A 64 -12.38 -1.65 1.79
CA ILE A 64 -12.32 -3.12 1.86
C ILE A 64 -12.72 -3.74 0.52
N LYS A 65 -13.79 -3.24 -0.13
CA LYS A 65 -14.23 -3.71 -1.44
C LYS A 65 -13.12 -3.52 -2.48
N ARG A 66 -12.46 -2.36 -2.48
CA ARG A 66 -11.33 -2.08 -3.34
C ARG A 66 -10.13 -2.97 -3.05
N GLU A 67 -9.81 -3.20 -1.77
CA GLU A 67 -8.73 -4.11 -1.37
C GLU A 67 -8.96 -5.53 -1.89
N LYS A 68 -10.19 -6.05 -1.75
CA LYS A 68 -10.59 -7.36 -2.31
C LYS A 68 -10.49 -7.40 -3.83
N GLN A 69 -10.97 -6.36 -4.52
CA GLN A 69 -10.86 -6.24 -5.98
C GLN A 69 -9.40 -6.28 -6.44
N LEU A 70 -8.53 -5.54 -5.76
CA LEU A 70 -7.10 -5.53 -6.07
C LEU A 70 -6.50 -6.91 -5.78
N LYS A 71 -6.75 -7.52 -4.61
CA LYS A 71 -6.23 -8.85 -4.27
C LYS A 71 -6.60 -9.90 -5.32
N GLY A 72 -7.86 -9.96 -5.74
CA GLY A 72 -8.35 -10.87 -6.78
C GLY A 72 -7.94 -10.50 -8.21
N GLY A 73 -7.43 -9.28 -8.43
CA GLY A 73 -6.93 -8.83 -9.72
C GLY A 73 -5.57 -9.41 -10.09
N SER A 74 -5.31 -9.53 -11.40
CA SER A 74 -4.03 -10.02 -11.91
C SER A 74 -2.87 -9.09 -11.54
N ARG A 75 -1.66 -9.66 -11.44
CA ARG A 75 -0.42 -8.89 -11.25
C ARG A 75 -0.26 -7.79 -12.28
N ARG A 76 -0.56 -8.07 -13.56
CA ARG A 76 -0.49 -7.09 -14.65
C ARG A 76 -1.37 -5.87 -14.39
N ARG A 77 -2.61 -6.07 -13.91
CA ARG A 77 -3.51 -4.95 -13.58
C ARG A 77 -2.96 -4.07 -12.46
N LYS A 78 -2.40 -4.68 -11.41
CA LYS A 78 -1.75 -3.95 -10.30
C LYS A 78 -0.55 -3.13 -10.80
N LEU A 79 0.30 -3.73 -11.65
CA LEU A 79 1.45 -3.04 -12.22
C LEU A 79 1.04 -1.86 -13.09
N ASN A 80 0.00 -2.02 -13.93
CA ASN A 80 -0.51 -0.92 -14.74
C ASN A 80 -1.07 0.21 -13.86
N LEU A 81 -1.81 -0.13 -12.81
CA LEU A 81 -2.32 0.84 -11.84
C LEU A 81 -1.19 1.65 -11.19
N ILE A 82 -0.13 0.97 -10.73
CA ILE A 82 1.05 1.62 -10.15
C ILE A 82 1.74 2.50 -11.19
N LYS A 83 2.01 1.97 -12.39
CA LYS A 83 2.74 2.69 -13.45
C LYS A 83 2.03 3.97 -13.91
N ASN A 84 0.69 3.99 -13.88
CA ASN A 84 -0.08 5.16 -14.27
C ASN A 84 0.14 6.36 -13.32
N VAL A 85 0.49 6.13 -12.05
CA VAL A 85 0.68 7.21 -11.06
C VAL A 85 2.13 7.33 -10.55
N ASN A 86 2.90 6.25 -10.64
CA ASN A 86 4.25 6.12 -10.13
C ASN A 86 5.09 5.23 -11.09
N PRO A 87 5.38 5.72 -12.31
CA PRO A 87 6.05 4.93 -13.36
C PRO A 87 7.44 4.45 -12.96
N ALA A 88 8.14 5.20 -12.10
CA ALA A 88 9.46 4.86 -11.59
C ALA A 88 9.43 3.92 -10.37
N PHE A 89 8.24 3.57 -9.86
CA PHE A 89 8.08 2.79 -8.62
C PHE A 89 8.84 3.40 -7.43
N ASN A 90 8.85 4.73 -7.33
CA ASN A 90 9.47 5.46 -6.22
C ASN A 90 8.80 5.10 -4.90
N ASP A 91 9.55 5.18 -3.80
CA ASP A 91 8.96 5.06 -2.46
C ASP A 91 8.18 6.33 -2.12
N LEU A 92 6.86 6.23 -2.11
CA LEU A 92 5.95 7.33 -1.81
C LEU A 92 5.89 7.64 -0.31
N TYR A 93 6.52 6.82 0.54
CA TYR A 93 6.48 7.08 1.98
C TYR A 93 7.04 8.46 2.36
N GLN A 94 8.08 8.93 1.66
CA GLN A 94 8.65 10.26 1.93
C GLN A 94 7.72 11.41 1.55
N THR A 95 6.80 11.21 0.60
CA THR A 95 5.87 12.26 0.18
C THR A 95 4.76 12.48 1.20
N ILE A 96 4.34 11.42 1.91
CA ILE A 96 3.25 11.47 2.89
C ILE A 96 3.68 11.79 4.33
N VAL A 97 4.99 11.79 4.62
CA VAL A 97 5.53 12.12 5.97
C VAL A 97 5.98 13.58 6.07
N LYS A 98 6.27 14.22 4.92
CA LYS A 98 6.69 15.62 4.84
C LYS A 98 5.55 16.60 4.53
N SER A 99 4.32 16.09 4.47
CA SER A 99 3.09 16.87 4.21
C SER A 99 2.35 17.18 5.50
#